data_AF-A0A950KX13-F1
#
_entry.id   AF-A0A950KX13-F1
#
_cell.length_a   1.000
_cell.length_b   1.000
_cell.length_c   1.000
_cell.angle_alpha   90.00
_cell.angle_beta   90.00
_cell.angle_gamma   90.00
#
_symmetry.space_group_name_H-M   'P 1'
#
loop_
_entity.id
_entity.type
_entity.pdbx_description
1 polymer ?
#
loop_
_entity_poly.entity_id
_entity_poly.type
_entity_poly.pdbx_seq_one_letter_code
_entity_poly.pdbx_strand_id
1 'polypeptide(L)'
;MACDWLLIDGPSLIFRAYYGTRAEVREPEGTQLSAVGGFLERLARLIVQRRPRHVVVADDWAWRPRWRVELIPTYKSHRVAEPVPAGLVPQMPVIRELLDAIGIDMVGAAEHEAEDVIASLARLAPGTLEIASGDRDLFALVEDPRVRILYPEKSGLSVIDEREVTRRYAIPGRRYADFAILRGDPSDGLPGLKGVGGVTAAGMVRRHGDVAGVLRERPLRDTERAYLEKAMKVVPPVADLPIALPAGRRESYPANE
;
A
#
# COMPACT_ATOMS: atom_id res chain seq x y z
N MET A 1 -6.83 6.75 18.18
CA MET A 1 -7.81 7.75 17.68
C MET A 1 -8.81 6.99 16.84
N ALA A 2 -10.10 7.34 16.93
CA ALA A 2 -11.08 6.78 16.01
C ALA A 2 -10.83 7.35 14.61
N CYS A 3 -10.99 6.54 13.56
CA CYS A 3 -11.09 7.01 12.17
C CYS A 3 -12.48 6.70 11.62
N ASP A 4 -12.87 7.36 10.53
CA ASP A 4 -14.10 7.01 9.83
C ASP A 4 -13.88 5.76 8.97
N TRP A 5 -12.73 5.68 8.28
CA TRP A 5 -12.37 4.58 7.40
C TRP A 5 -11.06 3.91 7.81
N LEU A 6 -11.04 2.58 7.75
CA LEU A 6 -9.84 1.77 7.78
C LEU A 6 -9.74 0.98 6.47
N LEU A 7 -8.78 1.36 5.63
CA LEU A 7 -8.44 0.64 4.41
C LEU A 7 -7.28 -0.32 4.70
N ILE A 8 -7.43 -1.58 4.35
CA ILE A 8 -6.41 -2.61 4.57
C ILE A 8 -5.80 -3.00 3.23
N ASP A 9 -4.48 -2.95 3.14
CA ASP A 9 -3.74 -3.64 2.08
C ASP A 9 -3.77 -5.15 2.37
N GLY A 10 -4.63 -5.86 1.62
CA GLY A 10 -4.86 -7.28 1.76
C GLY A 10 -3.58 -8.10 1.61
N PRO A 11 -2.88 -8.05 0.45
CA PRO A 11 -1.63 -8.77 0.27
C PRO A 11 -0.62 -8.50 1.38
N SER A 12 -0.39 -7.23 1.72
CA SER A 12 0.59 -6.87 2.75
C SER A 12 0.24 -7.51 4.10
N LEU A 13 -1.03 -7.47 4.51
CA LEU A 13 -1.45 -8.07 5.77
C LEU A 13 -1.40 -9.61 5.74
N ILE A 14 -1.81 -10.23 4.63
CA ILE A 14 -1.84 -11.68 4.44
C ILE A 14 -0.42 -12.26 4.44
N PHE A 15 0.49 -11.71 3.65
CA PHE A 15 1.88 -12.18 3.61
C PHE A 15 2.57 -12.02 4.98
N ARG A 16 2.29 -10.92 5.69
CA ARG A 16 2.79 -10.73 7.07
C ARG A 16 2.18 -11.73 8.06
N ALA A 17 0.93 -12.13 7.87
CA ALA A 17 0.33 -13.21 8.66
C ALA A 17 0.99 -14.55 8.35
N TYR A 18 1.20 -14.88 7.08
CA TYR A 18 1.84 -16.12 6.65
C TYR A 18 3.26 -16.28 7.21
N TYR A 19 4.13 -15.29 7.02
CA TYR A 19 5.52 -15.35 7.48
C TYR A 19 5.71 -15.01 8.96
N GLY A 20 4.75 -14.32 9.57
CA GLY A 20 4.83 -13.88 10.97
C GLY A 20 4.32 -14.91 11.98
N THR A 21 3.60 -15.94 11.54
CA THR A 21 2.97 -16.91 12.43
C THR A 21 3.91 -18.08 12.70
N ARG A 22 4.24 -18.33 13.97
CA ARG A 22 5.03 -19.50 14.41
C ARG A 22 4.19 -20.76 14.63
N ALA A 23 2.87 -20.61 14.74
CA ALA A 23 1.96 -21.72 14.98
C ALA A 23 1.55 -22.37 13.65
N GLU A 24 1.80 -23.67 13.51
CA GLU A 24 1.17 -24.48 12.48
C GLU A 24 -0.29 -24.75 12.88
N VAL A 25 -1.18 -23.84 12.51
CA VAL A 25 -2.62 -24.11 12.57
C VAL A 25 -2.98 -24.90 11.33
N ARG A 26 -3.59 -26.07 11.53
CA ARG A 26 -4.10 -26.92 10.46
C ARG A 26 -5.55 -27.28 10.73
N GLU A 27 -6.35 -27.40 9.68
CA GLU A 27 -7.68 -28.01 9.78
C GLU A 27 -7.55 -29.54 9.93
N PRO A 28 -8.63 -30.27 10.30
CA PRO A 28 -8.60 -31.71 10.51
C PRO A 28 -8.05 -32.52 9.32
N GLU A 29 -8.31 -32.04 8.10
CA GLU A 29 -7.85 -32.61 6.84
C GLU A 29 -6.39 -32.26 6.52
N GLY A 30 -5.73 -31.45 7.36
CA GLY A 30 -4.30 -31.15 7.32
C GLY A 30 -3.91 -29.86 6.61
N THR A 31 -4.86 -29.14 5.99
CA THR A 31 -4.60 -27.86 5.31
C THR A 31 -4.10 -26.82 6.28
N GLN A 32 -3.00 -26.14 5.92
CA GLN A 32 -2.43 -25.07 6.73
C GLN A 32 -3.35 -23.83 6.70
N LEU A 33 -3.67 -23.28 7.87
CA LEU A 33 -4.55 -22.12 8.06
C LEU A 33 -3.87 -20.99 8.86
N SER A 34 -2.54 -21.02 9.00
CA SER A 34 -1.81 -20.05 9.82
C SER A 34 -1.90 -18.61 9.32
N ALA A 35 -1.99 -18.39 8.00
CA ALA A 35 -2.22 -17.06 7.44
C ALA A 35 -3.66 -16.58 7.70
N VAL A 36 -4.65 -17.47 7.61
CA VAL A 36 -6.05 -17.14 7.92
C VAL A 36 -6.17 -16.63 9.37
N GLY A 37 -5.71 -17.42 10.33
CA GLY A 37 -5.76 -17.05 11.75
C GLY A 37 -4.96 -15.79 12.06
N GLY A 38 -3.74 -15.68 11.54
CA GLY A 38 -2.90 -14.50 11.74
C GLY A 38 -3.45 -13.24 11.08
N PHE A 39 -4.13 -13.35 9.94
CA PHE A 39 -4.78 -12.24 9.26
C PHE A 39 -5.96 -11.73 10.09
N LEU A 40 -6.86 -12.63 10.52
CA LEU A 40 -8.02 -12.29 11.35
C LEU A 40 -7.61 -11.66 12.69
N GLU A 41 -6.56 -12.19 13.34
CA GLU A 41 -6.07 -11.63 14.60
C GLU A 41 -5.58 -10.19 14.42
N ARG A 42 -4.82 -9.92 13.36
CA ARG A 42 -4.31 -8.57 13.06
C ARG A 42 -5.45 -7.62 12.69
N LEU A 43 -6.38 -8.07 11.86
CA LEU A 43 -7.56 -7.30 11.47
C LEU A 43 -8.40 -6.93 12.71
N ALA A 44 -8.68 -7.90 13.58
CA ALA A 44 -9.43 -7.68 14.82
C ALA A 44 -8.71 -6.67 15.74
N ARG A 45 -7.39 -6.79 15.90
CA ARG A 45 -6.59 -5.83 16.68
C ARG A 45 -6.71 -4.40 16.12
N LEU A 46 -6.62 -4.23 14.80
CA LEU A 46 -6.80 -2.93 14.16
C LEU A 46 -8.21 -2.37 14.39
N ILE A 47 -9.25 -3.18 14.20
CA ILE A 47 -10.64 -2.76 14.42
C ILE A 47 -10.86 -2.32 15.88
N VAL A 48 -10.38 -3.10 16.86
CA VAL A 48 -10.53 -2.77 18.29
C VAL A 48 -9.76 -1.51 18.66
N GLN A 49 -8.52 -1.36 18.19
CA GLN A 49 -7.66 -0.24 18.58
C GLN A 49 -8.01 1.07 17.88
N ARG A 50 -8.40 1.00 16.60
CA ARG A 50 -8.65 2.16 15.75
C ARG A 50 -10.12 2.51 15.65
N ARG A 51 -11.02 1.62 16.06
CA ARG A 51 -12.48 1.81 16.09
C ARG A 51 -13.05 2.49 14.82
N PRO A 52 -12.71 2.02 13.60
CA PRO A 52 -13.23 2.58 12.35
C PRO A 52 -14.75 2.41 12.19
N ARG A 53 -15.45 3.39 11.59
CA ARG A 53 -16.86 3.22 11.20
C ARG A 53 -17.02 2.25 10.03
N HIS A 54 -16.08 2.29 9.09
CA HIS A 54 -16.07 1.48 7.88
C HIS A 54 -14.71 0.78 7.70
N VAL A 55 -14.74 -0.48 7.29
CA VAL A 55 -13.54 -1.28 7.01
C VAL A 55 -13.64 -1.87 5.62
N VAL A 56 -12.56 -1.77 4.84
CA VAL A 56 -12.46 -2.33 3.49
C VAL A 56 -11.09 -2.97 3.33
N VAL A 57 -11.06 -4.15 2.70
CA VAL A 57 -9.81 -4.82 2.32
C VAL A 57 -9.59 -4.62 0.82
N ALA A 58 -8.46 -4.06 0.43
CA ALA A 58 -8.04 -3.98 -0.95
C ALA A 58 -7.40 -5.30 -1.39
N ASP A 59 -7.84 -5.78 -2.54
CA ASP A 59 -7.38 -6.99 -3.19
C ASP A 59 -6.43 -6.66 -4.33
N ASP A 60 -5.61 -7.63 -4.70
CA ASP A 60 -4.60 -7.47 -5.74
C ASP A 60 -4.90 -8.41 -6.90
N TRP A 61 -5.58 -7.87 -7.91
CA TRP A 61 -6.01 -8.64 -9.08
C TRP A 61 -4.93 -8.70 -10.16
N ALA A 62 -3.96 -7.78 -10.12
CA ALA A 62 -2.80 -7.79 -10.98
C ALA A 62 -1.60 -7.19 -10.25
N TRP A 63 -0.92 -8.00 -9.42
CA TRP A 63 0.22 -7.58 -8.58
C TRP A 63 1.41 -6.98 -9.34
N ARG A 64 1.41 -7.18 -10.67
CA ARG A 64 2.36 -6.64 -11.63
C ARG A 64 1.64 -6.31 -12.94
N PRO A 65 0.90 -5.18 -13.01
CA PRO A 65 0.09 -4.84 -14.16
C PRO A 65 0.92 -4.73 -15.42
N ARG A 66 0.40 -5.26 -16.53
CA ARG A 66 1.11 -5.27 -17.81
C ARG A 66 1.48 -3.85 -18.27
N TRP A 67 0.60 -2.88 -18.06
CA TRP A 67 0.82 -1.49 -18.47
C TRP A 67 1.99 -0.84 -17.72
N ARG A 68 2.21 -1.16 -16.43
CA ARG A 68 3.39 -0.69 -15.67
C ARG A 68 4.68 -1.30 -16.24
N VAL A 69 4.64 -2.59 -16.58
CA VAL A 69 5.77 -3.32 -17.16
C VAL A 69 6.13 -2.80 -18.56
N GLU A 70 5.14 -2.46 -19.39
CA GLU A 70 5.37 -1.88 -20.72
C GLU A 70 6.07 -0.52 -20.65
N LEU A 71 5.77 0.28 -19.63
CA LEU A 71 6.46 1.54 -19.37
C LEU A 71 7.89 1.31 -18.84
N ILE A 72 8.03 0.46 -17.82
CA ILE A 72 9.31 0.15 -17.16
C ILE A 72 9.46 -1.37 -17.03
N PRO A 73 10.18 -2.05 -17.95
CA PRO A 73 10.28 -3.52 -17.98
C PRO A 73 10.85 -4.16 -16.71
N THR A 74 11.66 -3.42 -15.94
CA THR A 74 12.25 -3.89 -14.68
C THR A 74 11.27 -3.87 -13.51
N TYR A 75 10.09 -3.23 -13.67
CA TYR A 75 9.09 -3.14 -12.62
C TYR A 75 8.73 -4.52 -12.09
N LYS A 76 8.96 -4.75 -10.80
CA LYS A 76 8.74 -6.00 -10.05
C LYS A 76 9.28 -7.28 -10.72
N SER A 77 10.25 -7.17 -11.63
CA SER A 77 10.70 -8.30 -12.46
C SER A 77 11.38 -9.42 -11.66
N HIS A 78 12.11 -9.08 -10.60
CA HIS A 78 12.79 -10.05 -9.74
C HIS A 78 11.80 -10.93 -8.94
N ARG A 79 10.60 -10.40 -8.64
CA ARG A 79 9.55 -11.15 -7.94
C ARG A 79 8.84 -12.19 -8.84
N VAL A 80 9.00 -12.12 -10.16
CA VAL A 80 8.38 -13.09 -11.10
C VAL A 80 8.94 -14.50 -10.89
N ALA A 81 10.18 -14.62 -10.43
CA ALA A 81 10.80 -15.90 -10.10
C ALA A 81 10.41 -16.43 -8.70
N GLU A 82 9.71 -15.64 -7.89
CA GLU A 82 9.29 -15.97 -6.53
C GLU A 82 7.79 -16.28 -6.53
N PRO A 83 7.37 -17.55 -6.76
CA PRO A 83 5.96 -17.89 -6.73
C PRO A 83 5.40 -17.66 -5.32
N VAL A 84 4.09 -17.32 -5.26
CA VAL A 84 3.35 -17.31 -4.00
C VAL A 84 3.56 -18.67 -3.31
N PRO A 85 3.92 -18.70 -2.01
CA PRO A 85 4.19 -19.96 -1.32
C PRO A 85 3.03 -20.96 -1.47
N ALA A 86 3.34 -22.21 -1.80
CA ALA A 86 2.32 -23.23 -2.06
C ALA A 86 1.36 -23.44 -0.88
N GLY A 87 1.83 -23.24 0.36
CA GLY A 87 0.98 -23.32 1.56
C GLY A 87 0.08 -22.09 1.77
N LEU A 88 0.34 -20.97 1.10
CA LEU A 88 -0.47 -19.75 1.18
C LEU A 88 -1.62 -19.76 0.17
N VAL A 89 -1.38 -20.29 -1.04
CA VAL A 89 -2.37 -20.27 -2.14
C VAL A 89 -3.75 -20.82 -1.71
N PRO A 90 -3.87 -21.97 -1.01
CA PRO A 90 -5.17 -22.50 -0.58
C PRO A 90 -5.88 -21.65 0.48
N GLN A 91 -5.16 -20.77 1.18
CA GLN A 91 -5.72 -19.93 2.24
C GLN A 91 -6.38 -18.66 1.71
N MET A 92 -6.04 -18.23 0.48
CA MET A 92 -6.59 -16.99 -0.11
C MET A 92 -8.11 -17.06 -0.33
N PRO A 93 -8.69 -18.14 -0.90
CA PRO A 93 -10.14 -18.28 -1.00
C PRO A 93 -10.83 -18.31 0.37
N VAL A 94 -10.24 -19.00 1.35
CA VAL A 94 -10.76 -19.09 2.72
C VAL A 94 -10.84 -17.70 3.38
N ILE A 95 -9.82 -16.86 3.21
CA ILE A 95 -9.83 -15.47 3.71
C ILE A 95 -10.95 -14.67 3.06
N ARG A 96 -11.16 -14.81 1.74
CA ARG A 96 -12.23 -14.10 1.03
C ARG A 96 -13.62 -14.53 1.52
N GLU A 97 -13.86 -15.83 1.63
CA GLU A 97 -15.13 -16.38 2.13
C GLU A 97 -15.42 -15.94 3.56
N LEU A 98 -14.40 -15.90 4.42
CA LEU A 98 -14.53 -15.42 5.80
C LEU A 98 -14.86 -13.93 5.87
N LEU A 99 -14.18 -13.10 5.06
CA LEU A 99 -14.45 -11.65 4.99
C LEU A 99 -15.89 -11.38 4.53
N ASP A 100 -16.36 -12.10 3.52
CA ASP A 100 -17.76 -12.02 3.04
C ASP A 100 -18.75 -12.43 4.15
N ALA A 101 -18.49 -13.56 4.82
CA ALA A 101 -19.34 -14.07 5.90
C ALA A 101 -19.47 -13.09 7.08
N ILE A 102 -18.41 -12.33 7.40
CA ILE A 102 -18.44 -11.30 8.47
C ILE A 102 -18.82 -9.91 7.95
N GLY A 103 -19.10 -9.78 6.65
CA GLY A 103 -19.56 -8.56 6.01
C GLY A 103 -18.50 -7.46 5.88
N ILE A 104 -17.24 -7.83 5.66
CA ILE A 104 -16.16 -6.91 5.28
C ILE A 104 -15.90 -7.05 3.79
N ASP A 105 -16.07 -5.96 3.05
CA ASP A 105 -15.86 -5.94 1.61
C ASP A 105 -14.38 -6.11 1.26
N MET A 106 -14.09 -7.04 0.35
CA MET A 106 -12.79 -7.19 -0.30
C MET A 106 -12.90 -6.72 -1.75
N VAL A 107 -12.30 -5.56 -2.05
CA VAL A 107 -12.47 -4.85 -3.33
C VAL A 107 -11.20 -4.98 -4.16
N GLY A 108 -11.34 -5.38 -5.42
CA GLY A 108 -10.25 -5.40 -6.40
C GLY A 108 -10.66 -4.71 -7.70
N ALA A 109 -9.68 -4.45 -8.56
CA ALA A 109 -9.90 -3.88 -9.88
C ALA A 109 -9.02 -4.60 -10.90
N ALA A 110 -9.62 -5.00 -12.03
CA ALA A 110 -8.89 -5.68 -13.10
C ALA A 110 -7.70 -4.84 -13.57
N GLU A 111 -6.56 -5.50 -13.83
CA GLU A 111 -5.31 -4.88 -14.28
C GLU A 111 -4.69 -3.86 -13.29
N HIS A 112 -5.05 -3.92 -12.00
CA HIS A 112 -4.55 -3.01 -10.98
C HIS A 112 -4.14 -3.72 -9.69
N GLU A 113 -3.27 -3.05 -8.94
CA GLU A 113 -2.71 -3.52 -7.67
C GLU A 113 -3.59 -3.05 -6.49
N ALA A 114 -3.36 -3.62 -5.30
CA ALA A 114 -4.09 -3.21 -4.10
C ALA A 114 -3.88 -1.73 -3.76
N GLU A 115 -2.69 -1.18 -4.03
CA GLU A 115 -2.36 0.23 -3.79
C GLU A 115 -3.22 1.17 -4.65
N ASP A 116 -3.54 0.78 -5.89
CA ASP A 116 -4.41 1.55 -6.79
C ASP A 116 -5.86 1.57 -6.27
N VAL A 117 -6.34 0.41 -5.79
CA VAL A 117 -7.65 0.30 -5.15
C VAL A 117 -7.70 1.20 -3.91
N ILE A 118 -6.67 1.14 -3.05
CA ILE A 118 -6.58 1.97 -1.84
C ILE A 118 -6.58 3.46 -2.20
N ALA A 119 -5.77 3.89 -3.17
CA ALA A 119 -5.69 5.29 -3.56
C ALA A 119 -7.02 5.80 -4.12
N SER A 120 -7.70 4.97 -4.92
CA SER A 120 -9.02 5.30 -5.47
C SER A 120 -10.10 5.36 -4.39
N LEU A 121 -10.12 4.41 -3.45
CA LEU A 121 -11.03 4.45 -2.29
C LEU A 121 -10.74 5.65 -1.38
N ALA A 122 -9.46 5.96 -1.13
CA ALA A 122 -9.06 7.11 -0.32
C ALA A 122 -9.49 8.45 -0.94
N ARG A 123 -9.59 8.54 -2.28
CA ARG A 123 -10.17 9.71 -2.96
C ARG A 123 -11.68 9.81 -2.73
N LEU A 124 -12.40 8.69 -2.75
CA LEU A 124 -13.87 8.65 -2.65
C LEU A 124 -14.39 8.76 -1.21
N ALA A 125 -13.66 8.21 -0.25
CA ALA A 125 -14.08 8.12 1.14
C ALA A 125 -14.12 9.49 1.84
N PRO A 126 -15.26 9.90 2.42
CA PRO A 126 -15.34 11.11 3.23
C PRO A 126 -14.76 10.88 4.62
N GLY A 127 -14.41 11.97 5.31
CA GLY A 127 -13.93 11.91 6.68
C GLY A 127 -12.46 11.48 6.81
N THR A 128 -12.10 11.02 8.00
CA THR A 128 -10.74 10.60 8.36
C THR A 128 -10.48 9.14 7.99
N LEU A 129 -9.27 8.86 7.52
CA LEU A 129 -8.91 7.59 6.94
C LEU A 129 -7.54 7.12 7.44
N GLU A 130 -7.48 5.84 7.80
CA GLU A 130 -6.24 5.15 8.11
C GLU A 130 -6.03 3.99 7.14
N ILE A 131 -4.81 3.86 6.60
CA ILE A 131 -4.43 2.81 5.65
C ILE A 131 -3.46 1.86 6.36
N ALA A 132 -3.80 0.59 6.53
CA ALA A 132 -2.88 -0.39 7.09
C ALA A 132 -2.11 -1.12 5.98
N SER A 133 -0.81 -0.84 5.89
CA SER A 133 0.09 -1.50 4.93
C SER A 133 1.55 -1.43 5.37
N GLY A 134 2.30 -2.48 5.01
CA GLY A 134 3.77 -2.53 5.02
C GLY A 134 4.44 -1.99 3.76
N ASP A 135 3.69 -1.53 2.78
CA ASP A 135 4.22 -0.87 1.58
C ASP A 135 4.45 0.62 1.84
N ARG A 136 5.63 1.11 1.43
CA ARG A 136 5.99 2.52 1.59
C ARG A 136 5.43 3.37 0.45
N ASP A 137 5.01 2.79 -0.67
CA ASP A 137 4.46 3.55 -1.80
C ASP A 137 3.16 4.26 -1.40
N LEU A 138 2.41 3.67 -0.47
CA LEU A 138 1.24 4.28 0.14
C LEU A 138 1.57 5.51 1.00
N PHE A 139 2.84 5.79 1.32
CA PHE A 139 3.23 7.06 1.94
C PHE A 139 2.96 8.25 1.01
N ALA A 140 2.83 8.02 -0.31
CA ALA A 140 2.40 9.05 -1.24
C ALA A 140 0.97 9.57 -0.96
N LEU A 141 0.16 8.82 -0.21
CA LEU A 141 -1.24 9.16 0.08
C LEU A 141 -1.43 9.97 1.36
N VAL A 142 -0.37 10.25 2.15
CA VAL A 142 -0.53 11.05 3.36
C VAL A 142 -1.09 12.44 3.04
N GLU A 143 -2.07 12.85 3.84
CA GLU A 143 -2.75 14.13 3.69
C GLU A 143 -3.27 14.56 5.06
N ASP A 144 -2.62 15.50 5.73
CA ASP A 144 -3.03 15.87 7.08
C ASP A 144 -4.25 16.82 7.10
N PRO A 145 -5.19 16.64 8.06
CA PRO A 145 -5.26 15.56 9.06
C PRO A 145 -6.05 14.32 8.58
N ARG A 146 -6.37 14.25 7.28
CA ARG A 146 -7.36 13.35 6.70
C ARG A 146 -6.88 11.91 6.54
N VAL A 147 -5.68 11.67 6.00
CA VAL A 147 -5.15 10.36 5.63
C VAL A 147 -3.83 10.08 6.35
N ARG A 148 -3.77 8.94 7.04
CA ARG A 148 -2.56 8.43 7.71
C ARG A 148 -2.30 6.98 7.37
N ILE A 149 -1.04 6.56 7.39
CA ILE A 149 -0.64 5.17 7.14
C ILE A 149 -0.27 4.49 8.47
N LEU A 150 -0.79 3.30 8.69
CA LEU A 150 -0.45 2.41 9.80
C LEU A 150 0.63 1.44 9.30
N TYR A 151 1.88 1.84 9.49
CA TYR A 151 3.04 1.14 8.97
C TYR A 151 3.61 0.17 10.01
N PRO A 152 3.60 -1.14 9.76
CA PRO A 152 4.09 -2.12 10.71
C PRO A 152 5.63 -2.19 10.71
N GLU A 153 6.24 -1.91 11.86
CA GLU A 153 7.66 -1.97 12.12
C GLU A 153 8.02 -3.12 13.07
N LYS A 154 9.32 -3.33 13.31
CA LYS A 154 9.80 -4.32 14.30
C LYS A 154 9.32 -3.99 15.72
N SER A 155 9.22 -2.71 16.06
CA SER A 155 8.84 -2.20 17.38
C SER A 155 7.33 -2.07 17.59
N GLY A 156 6.51 -2.35 16.57
CA GLY A 156 5.07 -2.18 16.64
C GLY A 156 4.51 -1.48 15.41
N LEU A 157 3.44 -0.70 15.59
CA LEU A 157 2.74 -0.01 14.51
C LEU A 157 3.04 1.48 14.56
N SER A 158 3.73 1.99 13.55
CA SER A 158 4.00 3.42 13.37
C SER A 158 2.82 4.10 12.67
N VAL A 159 2.55 5.34 13.05
CA VAL A 159 1.60 6.21 12.33
C VAL A 159 2.41 7.14 11.46
N ILE A 160 2.20 7.07 10.14
CA ILE A 160 2.86 7.90 9.14
C ILE A 160 1.88 8.98 8.70
N ASP A 161 2.21 10.21 9.04
CA ASP A 161 1.56 11.45 8.62
C ASP A 161 2.56 12.32 7.82
N GLU A 162 2.17 13.52 7.38
CA GLU A 162 3.07 14.37 6.58
C GLU A 162 4.33 14.76 7.36
N ARG A 163 4.20 14.97 8.66
CA ARG A 163 5.32 15.29 9.56
C ARG A 163 6.29 14.12 9.65
N GLU A 164 5.80 12.90 9.77
CA GLU A 164 6.61 11.69 9.87
C GLU A 164 7.33 11.39 8.55
N VAL A 165 6.68 11.59 7.39
CA VAL A 165 7.36 11.55 6.09
C VAL A 165 8.48 12.58 6.03
N THR A 166 8.20 13.81 6.46
CA THR A 166 9.21 14.88 6.51
C THR A 166 10.39 14.50 7.39
N ARG A 167 10.14 13.97 8.58
CA ARG A 167 11.16 13.54 9.52
C ARG A 167 12.04 12.40 8.98
N ARG A 168 11.44 11.40 8.32
CA ARG A 168 12.15 10.22 7.80
C ARG A 168 13.00 10.53 6.59
N TYR A 169 12.50 11.35 5.68
CA TYR A 169 13.08 11.49 4.34
C TYR A 169 13.61 12.90 4.03
N ALA A 170 13.43 13.85 4.95
CA ALA A 170 13.80 15.26 4.78
C ALA A 170 13.16 15.90 3.53
N ILE A 171 11.94 15.51 3.17
CA ILE A 171 11.16 16.05 2.05
C ILE A 171 9.86 16.69 2.57
N PRO A 172 9.20 17.59 1.83
CA PRO A 172 7.84 17.97 2.16
C PRO A 172 6.93 16.73 2.22
N GLY A 173 6.05 16.64 3.21
CA GLY A 173 5.32 15.40 3.54
C GLY A 173 4.57 14.76 2.37
N ARG A 174 3.98 15.56 1.48
CA ARG A 174 3.22 15.06 0.31
C ARG A 174 4.09 14.73 -0.92
N ARG A 175 5.41 14.63 -0.77
CA ARG A 175 6.36 14.45 -1.90
C ARG A 175 7.08 13.11 -1.91
N TYR A 176 6.54 12.10 -1.22
CA TYR A 176 7.16 10.77 -1.16
C TYR A 176 7.28 10.12 -2.54
N ALA A 177 6.26 10.20 -3.40
CA ALA A 177 6.31 9.64 -4.76
C ALA A 177 7.43 10.30 -5.59
N ASP A 178 7.55 11.63 -5.56
CA ASP A 178 8.61 12.36 -6.24
C ASP A 178 10.01 11.91 -5.76
N PHE A 179 10.16 11.76 -4.45
CA PHE A 179 11.38 11.25 -3.83
C PHE A 179 11.72 9.81 -4.27
N ALA A 180 10.73 8.92 -4.30
CA ALA A 180 10.88 7.53 -4.73
C ALA A 180 11.27 7.43 -6.22
N ILE A 181 10.61 8.20 -7.10
CA ILE A 181 10.95 8.30 -8.52
C ILE A 181 12.42 8.69 -8.72
N LEU A 182 12.89 9.71 -8.00
CA LEU A 182 14.24 10.24 -8.17
C LEU A 182 15.31 9.27 -7.65
N ARG A 183 15.09 8.68 -6.46
CA ARG A 183 16.08 7.78 -5.82
C ARG A 183 16.02 6.34 -6.37
N GLY A 184 14.93 5.96 -7.03
CA GLY A 184 14.58 4.58 -7.37
C GLY A 184 13.94 3.82 -6.22
N ASP A 185 13.38 2.65 -6.51
CA ASP A 185 12.92 1.71 -5.50
C ASP A 185 13.37 0.27 -5.80
N PRO A 186 14.38 -0.25 -5.09
CA PRO A 186 14.85 -1.61 -5.30
C PRO A 186 13.79 -2.68 -5.05
N SER A 187 12.85 -2.48 -4.11
CA SER A 187 11.82 -3.49 -3.86
C SER A 187 10.91 -3.69 -5.08
N ASP A 188 10.79 -2.66 -5.91
CA ASP A 188 9.97 -2.66 -7.12
C ASP A 188 10.80 -2.71 -8.40
N GLY A 189 12.12 -2.90 -8.29
CA GLY A 189 13.01 -2.97 -9.46
C GLY A 189 13.09 -1.64 -10.24
N LEU A 190 12.82 -0.52 -9.57
CA LEU A 190 12.89 0.82 -10.15
C LEU A 190 14.30 1.41 -9.94
N PRO A 191 15.05 1.74 -11.00
CA PRO A 191 16.46 2.10 -10.88
C PRO A 191 16.72 3.52 -10.36
N GLY A 192 15.75 4.43 -10.49
CA GLY A 192 15.97 5.85 -10.20
C GLY A 192 16.93 6.53 -11.16
N LEU A 193 17.33 7.76 -10.83
CA LEU A 193 18.36 8.47 -11.58
C LEU A 193 19.77 7.99 -11.16
N LYS A 194 20.63 7.78 -12.15
CA LYS A 194 22.02 7.34 -11.91
C LYS A 194 22.74 8.35 -11.01
N GLY A 195 23.31 7.86 -9.90
CA GLY A 195 24.04 8.69 -8.93
C GLY A 195 23.16 9.54 -8.01
N VAL A 196 21.85 9.36 -8.04
CA VAL A 196 20.91 10.06 -7.16
C VAL A 196 20.45 9.12 -6.05
N GLY A 197 21.15 9.15 -4.92
CA GLY A 197 20.70 8.48 -3.69
C GLY A 197 19.68 9.32 -2.91
N GLY A 198 19.20 8.78 -1.78
CA GLY A 198 18.15 9.44 -0.98
C GLY A 198 18.46 10.88 -0.56
N VAL A 199 19.69 11.19 -0.14
CA VAL A 199 20.08 12.56 0.26
C VAL A 199 19.95 13.53 -0.92
N THR A 200 20.46 13.14 -2.10
CA THR A 200 20.41 13.94 -3.32
C THR A 200 18.96 14.09 -3.82
N ALA A 201 18.19 13.01 -3.82
CA ALA A 201 16.77 13.04 -4.20
C ALA A 201 15.97 13.99 -3.31
N ALA A 202 16.14 13.92 -1.99
CA ALA A 202 15.47 14.82 -1.06
C ALA A 202 15.88 16.28 -1.28
N GLY A 203 17.16 16.54 -1.56
CA GLY A 203 17.65 17.86 -1.94
C GLY A 203 17.02 18.39 -3.24
N MET A 204 16.82 17.52 -4.23
CA MET A 204 16.13 17.87 -5.48
C MET A 204 14.66 18.21 -5.25
N VAL A 205 13.92 17.39 -4.49
CA VAL A 205 12.52 17.67 -4.14
C VAL A 205 12.39 19.01 -3.41
N ARG A 206 13.25 19.28 -2.42
CA ARG A 206 13.21 20.58 -1.70
C ARG A 206 13.51 21.78 -2.59
N ARG A 207 14.39 21.63 -3.59
CA ARG A 207 14.81 22.71 -4.48
C ARG A 207 13.82 22.97 -5.61
N HIS A 208 13.31 21.90 -6.21
CA HIS A 208 12.51 21.96 -7.44
C HIS A 208 11.02 21.70 -7.19
N GLY A 209 10.63 21.40 -5.95
CA GLY A 209 9.26 21.08 -5.56
C GLY A 209 8.88 19.62 -5.82
N ASP A 210 9.08 19.15 -7.06
CA ASP A 210 8.67 17.82 -7.53
C ASP A 210 9.45 17.37 -8.77
N VAL A 211 9.13 16.18 -9.30
CA VAL A 211 9.78 15.65 -10.50
C VAL A 211 9.52 16.52 -11.73
N ALA A 212 8.34 17.16 -11.83
CA ALA A 212 8.03 18.07 -12.93
C ALA A 212 8.91 19.33 -12.89
N GLY A 213 9.20 19.87 -11.70
CA GLY A 213 10.19 20.91 -11.49
C GLY A 213 11.60 20.48 -11.90
N VAL A 214 12.02 19.26 -11.53
CA VAL A 214 13.32 18.72 -11.95
C VAL A 214 13.42 18.61 -13.47
N LEU A 215 12.37 18.14 -14.14
CA LEU A 215 12.31 18.03 -15.61
C LEU A 215 12.43 19.38 -16.33
N ARG A 216 11.95 20.45 -15.69
CA ARG A 216 11.94 21.82 -16.24
C ARG A 216 13.26 22.55 -16.02
N GLU A 217 13.86 22.39 -14.85
CA GLU A 217 14.94 23.27 -14.37
C GLU A 217 16.34 22.63 -14.44
N ARG A 218 16.43 21.30 -14.48
CA ARG A 218 17.71 20.59 -14.47
C ARG A 218 18.09 20.16 -15.89
N PRO A 219 19.37 20.33 -16.30
CA PRO A 219 19.89 19.65 -17.48
C PRO A 219 19.95 18.14 -17.19
N LEU A 220 19.13 17.39 -17.92
CA LEU A 220 19.03 15.93 -17.83
C LEU A 220 19.45 15.33 -19.16
N ARG A 221 20.04 14.13 -19.11
CA ARG A 221 20.23 13.33 -20.32
C ARG A 221 18.87 12.84 -20.82
N ASP A 222 18.74 12.60 -22.13
CA ASP A 222 17.48 12.13 -22.71
C ASP A 222 16.96 10.84 -22.07
N THR A 223 17.87 9.94 -21.69
CA THR A 223 17.54 8.70 -20.98
C THR A 223 16.98 8.93 -19.58
N GLU A 224 17.46 9.96 -18.87
CA GLU A 224 16.97 10.34 -17.55
C GLU A 224 15.58 10.99 -17.67
N ARG A 225 15.42 11.90 -18.64
CA ARG A 225 14.13 12.53 -18.94
C ARG A 225 13.06 11.48 -19.26
N ALA A 226 13.35 10.58 -20.20
CA ALA A 226 12.43 9.52 -20.60
C ALA A 226 12.08 8.58 -19.43
N TYR A 227 13.04 8.28 -18.55
CA TYR A 227 12.76 7.51 -17.33
C TYR A 227 11.80 8.24 -16.40
N LEU A 228 12.05 9.52 -16.09
CA LEU A 228 11.19 10.28 -15.17
C LEU A 228 9.76 10.39 -15.69
N GLU A 229 9.58 10.67 -16.99
CA GLU A 229 8.25 10.76 -17.62
C GLU A 229 7.45 9.45 -17.52
N LYS A 230 8.14 8.30 -17.61
CA LYS A 230 7.53 6.98 -17.40
C LYS A 230 7.28 6.69 -15.93
N ALA A 231 8.25 6.98 -15.07
CA ALA A 231 8.18 6.73 -13.63
C ALA A 231 7.06 7.53 -12.96
N MET A 232 6.77 8.75 -13.42
CA MET A 232 5.62 9.54 -12.97
C MET A 232 4.26 8.86 -13.22
N LYS A 233 4.19 7.89 -14.14
CA LYS A 233 2.98 7.10 -14.42
C LYS A 233 2.97 5.75 -13.68
N VAL A 234 4.15 5.23 -13.32
CA VAL A 234 4.31 3.89 -12.74
C VAL A 234 4.29 3.94 -11.21
N VAL A 235 5.01 4.91 -10.60
CA VAL A 235 5.26 4.95 -9.16
C VAL A 235 4.04 5.40 -8.35
N PRO A 236 3.34 6.50 -8.69
CA PRO A 236 2.15 6.87 -7.94
C PRO A 236 1.05 5.83 -8.16
N PRO A 237 0.33 5.41 -7.11
CA PRO A 237 -0.88 4.62 -7.27
C PRO A 237 -1.95 5.36 -8.10
N VAL A 238 -2.70 4.63 -8.90
CA VAL A 238 -3.85 5.14 -9.66
C VAL A 238 -4.99 5.44 -8.68
N ALA A 239 -5.51 6.67 -8.71
CA ALA A 239 -6.47 7.15 -7.71
C ALA A 239 -7.88 7.44 -8.28
N ASP A 240 -8.16 7.03 -9.50
CA ASP A 240 -9.40 7.31 -10.23
C ASP A 240 -10.02 6.06 -10.88
N LEU A 241 -9.79 4.88 -10.28
CA LEU A 241 -10.40 3.64 -10.75
C LEU A 241 -11.94 3.71 -10.71
N PRO A 242 -12.63 3.05 -11.67
CA PRO A 242 -14.09 3.02 -11.74
C PRO A 242 -14.68 2.02 -10.72
N ILE A 243 -14.34 2.19 -9.45
CA ILE A 243 -14.83 1.38 -8.34
C ILE A 243 -15.79 2.20 -7.48
N ALA A 244 -16.76 1.53 -6.85
CA ALA A 244 -17.65 2.16 -5.89
C ALA A 244 -17.03 2.10 -4.49
N LEU A 245 -17.27 3.14 -3.70
CA LEU A 245 -17.02 3.06 -2.26
C LEU A 245 -18.04 2.07 -1.66
N PRO A 246 -17.59 0.92 -1.11
CA PRO A 246 -18.52 -0.04 -0.54
C PRO A 246 -19.18 0.55 0.72
N ALA A 247 -20.33 0.01 1.11
CA ALA A 247 -21.04 0.47 2.29
C ALA A 247 -20.18 0.38 3.56
N GLY A 248 -19.26 -0.60 3.64
CA GLY A 248 -18.34 -0.81 4.74
C GLY A 248 -19.08 -0.99 6.07
N ARG A 249 -19.33 -2.22 6.51
CA ARG A 249 -20.24 -2.41 7.66
C ARG A 249 -19.69 -1.85 8.98
N ARG A 250 -20.45 -0.91 9.55
CA ARG A 250 -21.07 -0.89 10.91
C ARG A 250 -21.81 0.43 11.08
N GLU A 251 -23.13 0.42 11.29
CA GLU A 251 -23.86 1.64 11.67
C GLU A 251 -23.42 2.16 13.06
N SER A 252 -23.01 1.25 13.94
CA SER A 252 -22.47 1.58 15.28
C SER A 252 -21.50 0.50 15.80
N TYR A 253 -20.62 0.89 16.74
CA TYR A 253 -19.85 -0.06 17.56
C TYR A 253 -20.77 -0.67 18.63
N PRO A 254 -20.60 -1.95 18.98
CA PRO A 254 -21.20 -2.49 20.20
C PRO A 254 -20.86 -1.56 21.36
N ALA A 255 -21.88 -1.19 22.15
CA ALA A 255 -21.63 -0.53 23.41
C ALA A 255 -20.74 -1.45 24.25
N ASN A 256 -19.77 -0.88 24.97
CA ASN A 256 -19.08 -1.64 26.00
C ASN A 256 -20.12 -1.88 27.11
N GLU A 257 -20.74 -3.05 27.13
CA GLU A 257 -21.44 -3.56 28.31
C GLU A 257 -20.42 -3.98 29.38
#